data_AF-A0A151B4Q2-F1
#
_entry.id   AF-A0A151B4Q2-F1
#
_cell.length_a   1.000
_cell.length_b   1.000
_cell.length_c   1.000
_cell.angle_alpha   90.00
_cell.angle_beta   90.00
_cell.angle_gamma   90.00
#
_symmetry.space_group_name_H-M   'P 1'
#
loop_
_entity.id
_entity.type
_entity.pdbx_description
1 polymer ?
#
loop_
_entity_poly.entity_id
_entity_poly.type
_entity_poly.pdbx_seq_one_letter_code
_entity_poly.pdbx_strand_id
1 'polypeptide(L)'
;MLQLFNQLNVAAKCIILVITVIFFTAIVLSFIIKRKYGEMHEDFIKGKKRGVFRSDVLNRIMSSYRDAAEKKAEEINTQAIIEKEFLYAFKGISMGERFIRQAISLMIILGLLGTFYGLTLSIRDLVSLLGNNGTLTATSGIESLIGGLVGSIEGMGVAFITSLFGIVGAILLTIFKIIVNVDNLRNSTMLEIEEYLDNTIALEYINYAEKNTLDVTVNKLFNGLSEQIEVNYKNVLDKSLSGLIEVLKMMEENQQDFNNSLMYFKKTIDQFSDNTRDFTEFNYHLRNNVDRMNVALSDFAEKIKNN
;
A
#
# COMPACT_ATOMS: atom_id res chain seq x y z
N MET A 1 30.08 37.02 -43.50
CA MET A 1 29.96 35.75 -42.75
C MET A 1 30.43 34.54 -43.57
N LEU A 2 29.83 34.23 -44.73
CA LEU A 2 30.23 33.07 -45.55
C LEU A 2 31.67 33.13 -46.10
N GLN A 3 32.17 34.31 -46.48
CA GLN A 3 33.57 34.46 -46.96
C GLN A 3 34.62 34.28 -45.84
N LEU A 4 34.33 34.75 -44.62
CA LEU A 4 35.15 34.51 -43.41
C LEU A 4 35.21 33.02 -43.06
N PHE A 5 34.12 32.27 -43.31
CA PHE A 5 34.06 30.84 -43.04
C PHE A 5 34.99 30.04 -43.96
N ASN A 6 35.16 30.45 -45.22
CA ASN A 6 36.05 29.77 -46.14
C ASN A 6 37.53 29.97 -45.81
N GLN A 7 37.89 31.10 -45.19
CA GLN A 7 39.25 31.41 -44.71
C GLN A 7 39.61 30.71 -43.39
N LEU A 8 38.65 30.07 -42.72
CA LEU A 8 38.92 29.33 -41.49
C LEU A 8 39.68 28.03 -41.75
N ASN A 9 40.66 27.77 -40.86
CA ASN A 9 41.38 26.52 -40.80
C ASN A 9 40.42 25.33 -40.53
N VAL A 10 40.78 24.13 -40.99
CA VAL A 10 39.95 22.92 -40.94
C VAL A 10 39.47 22.62 -39.53
N ALA A 11 40.35 22.76 -38.53
CA ALA A 11 40.01 22.54 -37.13
C ALA A 11 38.93 23.50 -36.61
N ALA A 12 38.96 24.77 -37.01
CA ALA A 12 37.94 25.75 -36.63
C ALA A 12 36.58 25.40 -37.22
N LYS A 13 36.56 24.96 -38.48
CA LYS A 13 35.34 24.46 -39.16
C LYS A 13 34.78 23.23 -38.43
N CYS A 14 35.64 22.30 -37.98
CA CYS A 14 35.22 21.14 -37.18
C CYS A 14 34.59 21.56 -35.84
N ILE A 15 35.20 22.48 -35.09
CA ILE A 15 34.64 22.96 -33.81
C ILE A 15 33.27 23.59 -34.02
N ILE A 16 33.13 24.46 -35.02
CA ILE A 16 31.84 25.12 -35.32
C ILE A 16 30.79 24.09 -35.77
N LEU A 17 31.18 23.09 -36.57
CA LEU A 17 30.28 22.01 -36.97
C LEU A 17 29.79 21.21 -35.76
N VAL A 18 30.67 20.88 -34.82
CA VAL A 18 30.28 20.18 -33.58
C VAL A 18 29.32 21.03 -32.74
N ILE A 19 29.60 22.33 -32.56
CA ILE A 19 28.70 23.25 -31.84
C ILE A 19 27.32 23.31 -32.53
N THR A 20 27.30 23.35 -33.87
CA THR A 20 26.08 23.38 -34.67
C THR A 20 25.27 22.09 -34.52
N VAL A 21 25.92 20.93 -34.55
CA VAL A 21 25.28 19.62 -34.33
C VAL A 21 24.68 19.55 -32.94
N ILE A 22 25.41 19.99 -31.90
CA ILE A 22 24.91 20.03 -30.52
C ILE A 22 23.67 20.93 -30.42
N PHE A 23 23.71 22.11 -31.04
CA PHE A 23 22.60 23.06 -31.05
C PHE A 23 21.33 22.46 -31.65
N PHE A 24 21.42 21.91 -32.87
CA PHE A 24 20.25 21.30 -33.53
C PHE A 24 19.78 20.04 -32.81
N THR A 25 20.69 19.22 -32.29
CA THR A 25 20.34 18.03 -31.51
C THR A 25 19.57 18.41 -30.24
N ALA A 26 20.00 19.46 -29.53
CA ALA A 26 19.32 19.95 -28.35
C ALA A 26 17.91 20.49 -28.67
N ILE A 27 17.74 21.18 -29.81
CA ILE A 27 16.43 21.64 -30.28
C ILE A 27 15.50 20.46 -30.59
N VAL A 28 15.96 19.50 -31.38
CA VAL A 28 15.17 18.32 -31.77
C VAL A 28 14.76 17.51 -30.55
N LEU A 29 15.70 17.24 -29.63
CA LEU A 29 15.40 16.55 -28.38
C LEU A 29 14.38 17.32 -27.55
N SER A 30 14.50 18.65 -27.44
CA SER A 30 13.54 19.46 -26.68
C SER A 30 12.12 19.34 -27.23
N PHE A 31 11.95 19.31 -28.56
CA PHE A 31 10.64 19.10 -29.19
C PHE A 31 10.08 17.69 -28.95
N ILE A 32 10.91 16.65 -29.10
CA ILE A 32 10.50 15.25 -28.87
C ILE A 32 10.04 15.08 -27.43
N ILE A 33 10.80 15.59 -26.47
CA ILE A 33 10.49 15.47 -25.04
C ILE A 33 9.22 16.27 -24.70
N LYS A 34 9.08 17.51 -25.19
CA LYS A 34 7.87 18.32 -25.00
C LYS A 34 6.63 17.61 -25.52
N ARG A 35 6.70 17.05 -26.74
CA ARG A 35 5.58 16.33 -27.34
C ARG A 35 5.19 15.12 -26.50
N LYS A 36 6.16 14.33 -26.04
CA LYS A 36 5.91 13.13 -25.25
C LYS A 36 5.29 13.45 -23.88
N TYR A 37 5.74 14.50 -23.20
CA TYR A 37 5.10 14.97 -21.98
C TYR A 37 3.71 15.54 -22.22
N GLY A 38 3.51 16.27 -23.34
CA GLY A 38 2.19 16.77 -23.73
C GLY A 38 1.18 15.65 -23.98
N GLU A 39 1.57 14.61 -24.74
CA GLU A 39 0.73 13.43 -24.99
C GLU A 39 0.34 12.71 -23.70
N MET A 40 1.29 12.57 -22.76
CA MET A 40 1.03 11.94 -21.46
C MET A 40 0.13 12.81 -20.57
N HIS A 41 0.35 14.14 -20.55
CA HIS A 41 -0.49 15.07 -19.80
C HIS A 41 -1.93 15.09 -20.34
N GLU A 42 -2.11 15.09 -21.66
CA GLU A 42 -3.44 14.96 -22.26
C GLU A 42 -4.10 13.62 -21.92
N ASP A 43 -3.36 12.51 -21.97
CA ASP A 43 -3.87 11.20 -21.60
C ASP A 43 -4.23 11.14 -20.12
N PHE A 44 -3.46 11.81 -19.26
CA PHE A 44 -3.77 11.94 -17.85
C PHE A 44 -5.09 12.68 -17.61
N ILE A 45 -5.28 13.87 -18.21
CA ILE A 45 -6.52 14.63 -18.09
C ILE A 45 -7.73 13.82 -18.61
N LYS A 46 -7.60 13.16 -19.76
CA LYS A 46 -8.67 12.35 -20.35
C LYS A 46 -8.91 11.05 -19.57
N GLY A 47 -7.86 10.45 -19.04
CA GLY A 47 -7.85 9.19 -18.31
C GLY A 47 -8.46 9.31 -16.92
N LYS A 48 -8.25 10.44 -16.21
CA LYS A 48 -8.93 10.75 -14.93
C LYS A 48 -10.46 10.57 -15.03
N LYS A 49 -11.05 11.01 -16.14
CA LYS A 49 -12.51 10.90 -16.37
C LYS A 49 -12.97 9.50 -16.75
N ARG A 50 -12.08 8.70 -17.34
CA ARG A 50 -12.38 7.34 -17.83
C ARG A 50 -12.06 6.25 -16.81
N GLY A 51 -11.25 6.56 -15.80
CA GLY A 51 -10.71 5.58 -14.84
C GLY A 51 -9.60 4.68 -15.42
N VAL A 52 -9.21 4.87 -16.68
CA VAL A 52 -8.17 4.08 -17.36
C VAL A 52 -7.29 5.02 -18.18
N PHE A 53 -5.97 4.83 -18.08
CA PHE A 53 -4.98 5.59 -18.85
C PHE A 53 -4.48 4.77 -20.04
N ARG A 54 -4.16 5.41 -21.16
CA ARG A 54 -3.51 4.75 -22.30
C ARG A 54 -2.00 4.62 -22.09
N SER A 55 -1.42 5.53 -21.32
CA SER A 55 -0.01 5.53 -20.96
C SER A 55 0.29 4.43 -19.96
N ASP A 56 1.17 3.51 -20.34
CA ASP A 56 1.71 2.48 -19.44
C ASP A 56 2.33 3.07 -18.18
N VAL A 57 2.90 4.28 -18.27
CA VAL A 57 3.53 4.97 -17.14
C VAL A 57 2.50 5.35 -16.10
N LEU A 58 1.38 5.93 -16.54
CA LEU A 58 0.30 6.33 -15.64
C LEU A 58 -0.32 5.10 -14.99
N ASN A 59 -0.56 4.04 -15.75
CA ASN A 59 -1.07 2.79 -15.19
C ASN A 59 -0.12 2.17 -14.15
N ARG A 60 1.20 2.20 -14.40
CA ARG A 60 2.21 1.75 -13.42
C ARG A 60 2.22 2.61 -12.16
N ILE A 61 2.14 3.93 -12.29
CA ILE A 61 2.05 4.86 -11.13
C ILE A 61 0.85 4.51 -10.27
N MET A 62 -0.33 4.34 -10.88
CA MET A 62 -1.56 3.98 -10.17
C MET A 62 -1.42 2.62 -9.46
N SER A 63 -0.81 1.64 -10.12
CA SER A 63 -0.56 0.31 -9.55
C SER A 63 0.41 0.37 -8.37
N SER A 64 1.53 1.08 -8.51
CA SER A 64 2.54 1.23 -7.45
C SER A 64 1.99 2.01 -6.25
N TYR A 65 1.13 3.00 -6.49
CA TYR A 65 0.42 3.72 -5.44
C TYR A 65 -0.56 2.82 -4.68
N ARG A 66 -1.37 2.04 -5.40
CA ARG A 66 -2.32 1.09 -4.79
C ARG A 66 -1.61 0.03 -3.94
N ASP A 67 -0.50 -0.53 -4.41
CA ASP A 67 0.30 -1.48 -3.63
C ASP A 67 0.89 -0.83 -2.36
N ALA A 68 1.29 0.44 -2.43
CA ALA A 68 1.76 1.18 -1.25
C ALA A 68 0.62 1.45 -0.24
N ALA A 69 -0.57 1.79 -0.74
CA ALA A 69 -1.77 2.02 0.08
C ALA A 69 -2.24 0.72 0.76
N GLU A 70 -2.14 -0.42 0.08
CA GLU A 70 -2.50 -1.73 0.64
C GLU A 70 -1.63 -2.13 1.82
N LYS A 71 -0.35 -1.79 1.77
CA LYS A 71 0.62 -2.06 2.83
C LYS A 71 0.46 -1.16 4.07
N LYS A 72 -0.58 -0.32 4.13
CA LYS A 72 -0.88 0.61 5.23
C LYS A 72 0.36 1.40 5.68
N ALA A 73 1.15 1.91 4.73
CA ALA A 73 2.17 2.87 5.06
C ALA A 73 1.44 4.14 5.55
N GLU A 74 1.57 4.47 6.85
CA GLU A 74 1.00 5.69 7.45
C GLU A 74 1.41 6.96 6.70
N GLU A 75 2.49 6.89 5.89
CA GLU A 75 2.93 7.95 5.00
C GLU A 75 3.34 7.37 3.64
N ILE A 76 2.47 7.51 2.64
CA ILE A 76 2.81 7.17 1.25
C ILE A 76 3.61 8.34 0.67
N ASN A 77 4.86 8.08 0.26
CA ASN A 77 5.64 9.07 -0.49
C ASN A 77 5.23 9.03 -1.97
N THR A 78 4.15 9.73 -2.29
CA THR A 78 3.56 9.81 -3.63
C THR A 78 4.55 10.34 -4.67
N GLN A 79 5.31 11.39 -4.31
CA GLN A 79 6.35 11.95 -5.17
C GLN A 79 7.41 10.91 -5.57
N ALA A 80 7.92 10.13 -4.61
CA ALA A 80 8.93 9.11 -4.88
C ALA A 80 8.41 8.00 -5.82
N ILE A 81 7.13 7.62 -5.71
CA ILE A 81 6.50 6.65 -6.60
C ILE A 81 6.45 7.20 -8.02
N ILE A 82 5.98 8.43 -8.19
CA ILE A 82 5.89 9.10 -9.50
C ILE A 82 7.28 9.21 -10.11
N GLU A 83 8.26 9.72 -9.38
CA GLU A 83 9.63 9.89 -9.88
C GLU A 83 10.27 8.56 -10.30
N LYS A 84 10.10 7.51 -9.49
CA LYS A 84 10.59 6.16 -9.79
C LYS A 84 10.01 5.64 -11.10
N GLU A 85 8.69 5.68 -11.27
CA GLU A 85 8.04 5.17 -12.47
C GLU A 85 8.37 6.00 -13.72
N PHE A 86 8.52 7.32 -13.58
CA PHE A 86 9.00 8.17 -14.66
C PHE A 86 10.44 7.81 -15.07
N LEU A 87 11.34 7.57 -14.11
CA LEU A 87 12.71 7.16 -14.39
C LEU A 87 12.78 5.83 -15.14
N TYR A 88 11.95 4.85 -14.74
CA TYR A 88 11.88 3.55 -15.42
C TYR A 88 11.31 3.66 -16.84
N ALA A 89 10.19 4.36 -17.00
CA ALA A 89 9.52 4.46 -18.29
C ALA A 89 10.25 5.34 -19.31
N PHE A 90 10.98 6.35 -18.82
CA PHE A 90 11.56 7.39 -19.65
C PHE A 90 13.09 7.43 -19.58
N LYS A 91 13.75 6.28 -19.36
CA LYS A 91 15.21 6.20 -19.27
C LYS A 91 15.94 6.90 -20.43
N GLY A 92 15.46 6.73 -21.66
CA GLY A 92 16.02 7.41 -22.84
C GLY A 92 15.75 8.92 -22.89
N ILE A 93 14.58 9.36 -22.44
CA ILE A 93 14.21 10.79 -22.37
C ILE A 93 15.02 11.49 -21.29
N SER A 94 15.21 10.86 -20.13
CA SER A 94 16.02 11.41 -19.04
C SER A 94 17.45 11.70 -19.48
N MET A 95 18.02 10.84 -20.35
CA MET A 95 19.32 11.11 -20.96
C MET A 95 19.27 12.33 -21.88
N GLY A 96 18.23 12.46 -22.70
CA GLY A 96 17.98 13.64 -23.55
C GLY A 96 17.84 14.93 -22.75
N GLU A 97 17.12 14.91 -21.62
CA GLU A 97 17.01 16.07 -20.73
C GLU A 97 18.35 16.47 -20.12
N ARG A 98 19.13 15.49 -19.64
CA ARG A 98 20.48 15.74 -19.11
C ARG A 98 21.37 16.35 -20.18
N PHE A 99 21.29 15.84 -21.41
CA PHE A 99 22.01 16.40 -22.55
C PHE A 99 21.60 17.85 -22.82
N ILE A 100 20.30 18.16 -22.90
CA ILE A 100 19.81 19.54 -23.11
C ILE A 100 20.29 20.48 -22.00
N ARG A 101 20.25 20.04 -20.73
CA ARG A 101 20.75 20.81 -19.59
C ARG A 101 22.25 21.13 -19.71
N GLN A 102 23.04 20.17 -20.18
CA GLN A 102 24.48 20.34 -20.33
C GLN A 102 24.90 20.98 -21.66
N ALA A 103 24.04 20.98 -22.68
CA ALA A 103 24.35 21.45 -24.03
C ALA A 103 24.83 22.91 -24.05
N ILE A 104 24.19 23.79 -23.26
CA ILE A 104 24.58 25.20 -23.14
C ILE A 104 26.04 25.31 -22.64
N SER A 105 26.36 24.65 -21.54
CA SER A 105 27.72 24.64 -20.98
C SER A 105 28.72 24.00 -21.94
N LEU A 106 28.33 22.92 -22.63
CA LEU A 106 29.18 22.24 -23.60
C LEU A 106 29.52 23.14 -24.80
N MET A 107 28.56 23.93 -25.29
CA MET A 107 28.80 24.90 -26.37
C MET A 107 29.76 26.01 -25.95
N ILE A 108 29.66 26.50 -24.70
CA ILE A 108 30.59 27.50 -24.15
C ILE A 108 32.00 26.91 -24.03
N ILE A 109 32.12 25.69 -23.50
CA ILE A 109 33.42 25.00 -23.36
C ILE A 109 34.05 24.74 -24.73
N LEU A 110 33.27 24.33 -25.72
CA LEU A 110 33.76 24.14 -27.10
C LEU A 110 34.17 25.46 -27.76
N GLY A 111 33.46 26.56 -27.48
CA GLY A 111 33.86 27.90 -27.90
C GLY A 111 35.20 28.31 -27.30
N LEU A 112 35.39 28.07 -26.00
CA LEU A 112 36.65 28.31 -25.28
C LEU A 112 37.79 27.41 -25.80
N LEU A 113 37.50 26.15 -26.12
CA LEU A 113 38.45 25.23 -26.74
C LEU A 113 38.95 25.79 -28.08
N GLY A 114 38.07 26.37 -28.87
CA GLY A 114 38.43 27.09 -30.10
C GLY A 114 39.36 28.27 -29.85
N THR A 115 39.14 29.03 -28.76
CA THR A 115 40.06 30.10 -28.34
C THR A 115 41.45 29.58 -28.05
N PHE A 116 41.57 28.51 -27.25
CA PHE A 116 42.88 27.92 -26.93
C PHE A 116 43.59 27.40 -28.18
N TYR A 117 42.85 26.78 -29.09
CA TYR A 117 43.38 26.30 -30.35
C TYR A 117 43.89 27.46 -31.22
N GLY A 118 43.09 28.51 -31.40
CA GLY A 118 43.48 29.67 -32.20
C GLY A 118 44.69 30.42 -31.63
N LEU A 119 44.74 30.62 -30.30
CA LEU A 119 45.90 31.23 -29.65
C LEU A 119 47.16 30.37 -29.78
N THR A 120 47.03 29.04 -29.74
CA THR A 120 48.16 28.12 -29.93
C THR A 120 48.71 28.21 -31.36
N LEU A 121 47.83 28.36 -32.37
CA LEU A 121 48.27 28.65 -33.74
C LEU A 121 49.02 29.98 -33.81
N SER A 122 48.48 31.05 -33.20
CA SER A 122 49.14 32.35 -33.18
C SER A 122 50.53 32.32 -32.53
N ILE A 123 50.66 31.61 -31.41
CA ILE A 123 51.94 31.44 -30.71
C ILE A 123 52.92 30.65 -31.56
N ARG A 124 52.49 29.56 -32.18
CA ARG A 124 53.34 28.73 -33.05
C ARG A 124 53.93 29.55 -34.19
N ASP A 125 53.10 30.35 -34.85
CA ASP A 125 53.52 31.17 -35.98
C ASP A 125 54.50 32.26 -35.51
N LEU A 126 54.26 32.88 -34.35
CA LEU A 126 55.19 33.85 -33.75
C LEU A 126 56.55 33.24 -33.32
N VAL A 127 56.53 32.03 -32.76
CA VAL A 127 57.77 31.30 -32.40
C VAL A 127 58.56 30.92 -33.65
N SER A 128 57.88 30.54 -34.75
CA SER A 128 58.54 30.23 -36.02
C SER A 128 59.27 31.45 -36.61
N LEU A 129 58.72 32.65 -36.43
CA LEU A 129 59.38 33.90 -36.81
C LEU A 129 60.63 34.17 -35.98
N LEU A 130 60.56 33.95 -34.66
CA LEU A 130 61.70 34.17 -33.77
C LEU A 130 62.86 33.21 -34.07
N GLY A 131 62.55 31.96 -34.42
CA GLY A 131 63.55 30.93 -34.75
C GLY A 131 64.29 31.13 -36.08
N ASN A 132 63.66 31.80 -37.06
CA ASN A 132 64.24 31.98 -38.41
C ASN A 132 65.19 33.20 -38.56
N ASN A 133 65.39 33.99 -37.50
CA ASN A 133 66.21 35.22 -37.54
C ASN A 133 67.74 34.98 -37.64
N GLY A 134 68.20 33.74 -37.79
CA GLY A 134 69.64 33.42 -37.89
C GLY A 134 70.27 33.60 -39.28
N THR A 135 69.48 33.77 -40.36
CA THR A 135 70.01 33.62 -41.75
C THR A 135 69.41 34.56 -42.81
N LEU A 136 68.74 35.67 -42.45
CA LEU A 136 68.01 36.50 -43.43
C LEU A 136 68.71 37.83 -43.77
N THR A 137 68.77 38.15 -45.07
CA THR A 137 69.11 39.50 -45.57
C THR A 137 67.98 40.49 -45.21
N ALA A 138 68.30 41.78 -45.05
CA ALA A 138 67.37 42.79 -44.53
C ALA A 138 65.98 42.86 -45.23
N THR A 139 65.89 42.51 -46.52
CA THR A 139 64.63 42.45 -47.27
C THR A 139 63.84 41.16 -47.05
N SER A 140 64.50 40.00 -47.02
CA SER A 140 63.86 38.70 -46.76
C SER A 140 63.35 38.54 -45.31
N GLY A 141 63.99 39.24 -44.37
CA GLY A 141 63.53 39.30 -42.98
C GLY A 141 62.17 39.98 -42.82
N ILE A 142 61.92 41.07 -43.55
CA ILE A 142 60.68 41.84 -43.43
C ILE A 142 59.47 41.06 -43.98
N GLU A 143 59.61 40.39 -45.12
CA GLU A 143 58.53 39.57 -45.69
C GLU A 143 58.16 38.39 -44.77
N SER A 144 59.15 37.75 -44.17
CA SER A 144 58.94 36.69 -43.17
C SER A 144 58.19 37.22 -41.95
N LEU A 145 58.61 38.36 -41.40
CA LEU A 145 57.95 39.01 -40.26
C LEU A 145 56.49 39.38 -40.55
N ILE A 146 56.21 39.94 -41.73
CA ILE A 146 54.84 40.24 -42.15
C ILE A 146 54.01 38.95 -42.24
N GLY A 147 54.56 37.89 -42.84
CA GLY A 147 53.88 36.60 -42.99
C GLY A 147 53.45 35.97 -41.67
N GLY A 148 54.33 35.91 -40.67
CA GLY A 148 53.95 35.33 -39.38
C GLY A 148 53.13 36.28 -38.48
N LEU A 149 53.18 37.60 -38.71
CA LEU A 149 52.24 38.53 -38.07
C LEU A 149 50.82 38.31 -38.63
N VAL A 150 50.70 38.13 -39.95
CA VAL A 150 49.43 37.78 -40.60
C VAL A 150 48.91 36.43 -40.09
N GLY A 151 49.76 35.40 -40.04
CA GLY A 151 49.39 34.09 -39.47
C GLY A 151 48.94 34.17 -38.00
N SER A 152 49.63 34.98 -37.19
CA SER A 152 49.24 35.24 -35.80
C SER A 152 47.87 35.90 -35.68
N ILE A 153 47.58 36.88 -36.53
CA ILE A 153 46.26 37.55 -36.60
C ILE A 153 45.17 36.57 -37.08
N GLU A 154 45.47 35.69 -38.04
CA GLU A 154 44.55 34.65 -38.49
C GLU A 154 44.20 33.65 -37.37
N GLY A 155 45.20 33.20 -36.59
CA GLY A 155 44.98 32.35 -35.41
C GLY A 155 44.09 33.02 -34.35
N MET A 156 44.28 34.32 -34.13
CA MET A 156 43.44 35.12 -33.24
C MET A 156 42.01 35.28 -33.79
N GLY A 157 41.87 35.47 -35.10
CA GLY A 157 40.58 35.52 -35.79
C GLY A 157 39.80 34.22 -35.66
N VAL A 158 40.48 33.08 -35.79
CA VAL A 158 39.91 31.75 -35.53
C VAL A 158 39.38 31.67 -34.10
N ALA A 159 40.22 31.98 -33.11
CA ALA A 159 39.85 31.97 -31.69
C ALA A 159 38.60 32.82 -31.40
N PHE A 160 38.56 34.03 -31.95
CA PHE A 160 37.45 34.95 -31.77
C PHE A 160 36.15 34.42 -32.37
N ILE A 161 36.18 33.94 -33.62
CA ILE A 161 34.98 33.46 -34.32
C ILE A 161 34.41 32.20 -33.64
N THR A 162 35.27 31.26 -33.23
CA THR A 162 34.82 30.04 -32.54
C THR A 162 34.18 30.35 -31.18
N SER A 163 34.75 31.30 -30.43
CA SER A 163 34.22 31.74 -29.14
C SER A 163 32.88 32.45 -29.30
N LEU A 164 32.80 33.41 -30.24
CA LEU A 164 31.58 34.13 -30.53
C LEU A 164 30.46 33.17 -30.95
N PHE A 165 30.76 32.17 -31.79
CA PHE A 165 29.78 31.18 -32.20
C PHE A 165 29.28 30.32 -31.03
N GLY A 166 30.17 29.88 -30.14
CA GLY A 166 29.80 29.13 -28.94
C GLY A 166 28.89 29.93 -28.00
N ILE A 167 29.21 31.20 -27.74
CA ILE A 167 28.43 32.08 -26.86
C ILE A 167 27.08 32.43 -27.50
N VAL A 168 27.07 32.86 -28.76
CA VAL A 168 25.82 33.21 -29.47
C VAL A 168 24.91 31.99 -29.55
N GLY A 169 25.45 30.82 -29.88
CA GLY A 169 24.69 29.57 -29.89
C GLY A 169 24.12 29.22 -28.50
N ALA A 170 24.92 29.41 -27.44
CA ALA A 170 24.47 29.18 -26.06
C ALA A 170 23.35 30.15 -25.64
N ILE A 171 23.43 31.44 -26.02
CA ILE A 171 22.39 32.43 -25.77
C ILE A 171 21.10 32.06 -26.50
N LEU A 172 21.19 31.73 -27.80
CA LEU A 172 20.04 31.31 -28.59
C LEU A 172 19.38 30.05 -28.00
N LEU A 173 20.18 29.06 -27.60
CA LEU A 173 19.68 27.83 -27.00
C LEU A 173 19.05 28.10 -25.62
N THR A 174 19.58 29.05 -24.86
CA THR A 174 19.01 29.47 -23.56
C THR A 174 17.64 30.10 -23.75
N ILE A 175 17.51 31.06 -24.68
CA ILE A 175 16.22 31.68 -25.01
C ILE A 175 15.23 30.61 -25.49
N PHE A 176 15.67 29.71 -26.37
CA PHE A 176 14.86 28.60 -26.84
C PHE A 176 14.39 27.70 -25.70
N LYS A 177 15.28 27.34 -24.76
CA LYS A 177 14.93 26.53 -23.59
C LYS A 177 13.84 27.18 -22.74
N ILE A 178 13.91 28.49 -22.53
CA ILE A 178 12.90 29.27 -21.80
C ILE A 178 11.55 29.21 -22.52
N ILE A 179 11.52 29.34 -23.85
CA ILE A 179 10.28 29.32 -24.64
C ILE A 179 9.65 27.92 -24.66
N VAL A 180 10.44 26.87 -24.82
CA VAL A 180 9.93 25.49 -24.90
C VAL A 180 9.44 25.01 -23.54
N ASN A 181 10.17 25.35 -22.48
CA ASN A 181 9.84 25.13 -21.07
C ASN A 181 9.45 23.69 -20.71
N VAL A 182 10.29 22.73 -21.13
CA VAL A 182 10.07 21.29 -20.88
C VAL A 182 10.08 20.95 -19.40
N ASP A 183 11.01 21.54 -18.63
CA ASP A 183 11.18 21.26 -17.20
C ASP A 183 9.89 21.60 -16.43
N ASN A 184 9.25 22.74 -16.72
CA ASN A 184 7.99 23.11 -16.08
C ASN A 184 6.83 22.19 -16.46
N LEU A 185 6.73 21.77 -17.73
CA LEU A 185 5.65 20.87 -18.17
C LEU A 185 5.75 19.51 -17.45
N ARG A 186 6.95 18.97 -17.33
CA ARG A 186 7.21 17.74 -16.58
C ARG A 186 6.80 17.90 -15.12
N ASN A 187 7.25 18.96 -14.46
CA ASN A 187 6.97 19.18 -13.03
C ASN A 187 5.48 19.42 -12.77
N SER A 188 4.82 20.24 -13.60
CA SER A 188 3.36 20.46 -13.53
C SER A 188 2.60 19.15 -13.67
N THR A 189 2.99 18.32 -14.64
CA THR A 189 2.33 17.03 -14.85
C THR A 189 2.53 16.09 -13.66
N MET A 190 3.73 16.05 -13.07
CA MET A 190 3.99 15.26 -11.86
C MET A 190 3.14 15.72 -10.68
N LEU A 191 3.07 17.04 -10.45
CA LEU A 191 2.27 17.63 -9.38
C LEU A 191 0.76 17.33 -9.54
N GLU A 192 0.23 17.43 -10.76
CA GLU A 192 -1.18 17.10 -11.00
C GLU A 192 -1.48 15.60 -10.86
N ILE A 193 -0.49 14.73 -11.10
CA ILE A 193 -0.56 13.29 -10.83
C ILE A 193 -0.58 13.04 -9.32
N GLU A 194 0.32 13.67 -8.59
CA GLU A 194 0.39 13.60 -7.13
C GLU A 194 -0.93 14.05 -6.50
N GLU A 195 -1.42 15.24 -6.87
CA GLU A 195 -2.70 15.77 -6.38
C GLU A 195 -3.86 14.81 -6.65
N TYR A 196 -3.89 14.16 -7.82
CA TYR A 196 -4.95 13.20 -8.15
C TYR A 196 -4.87 11.92 -7.31
N LEU A 197 -3.66 11.40 -7.09
CA LEU A 197 -3.45 10.22 -6.26
C LEU A 197 -3.89 10.51 -4.82
N ASP A 198 -3.44 11.62 -4.25
CA ASP A 198 -3.69 11.95 -2.85
C ASP A 198 -5.14 12.38 -2.59
N ASN A 199 -5.74 13.17 -3.48
CA ASN A 199 -7.11 13.67 -3.25
C ASN A 199 -8.20 12.73 -3.75
N THR A 200 -7.94 11.89 -4.76
CA THR A 200 -8.98 11.00 -5.32
C THR A 200 -8.75 9.56 -4.91
N ILE A 201 -7.56 9.04 -5.19
CA ILE A 201 -7.30 7.60 -5.02
C ILE A 201 -7.09 7.24 -3.56
N ALA A 202 -6.43 8.09 -2.77
CA ALA A 202 -6.30 7.87 -1.34
C ALA A 202 -7.66 7.86 -0.64
N LEU A 203 -8.55 8.81 -0.96
CA LEU A 203 -9.91 8.85 -0.42
C LEU A 203 -10.74 7.64 -0.84
N GLU A 204 -10.66 7.23 -2.11
CA GLU A 204 -11.32 6.00 -2.58
C GLU A 204 -10.84 4.77 -1.81
N TYR A 205 -9.54 4.69 -1.55
CA TYR A 205 -8.94 3.59 -0.81
C TYR A 205 -9.32 3.60 0.68
N ILE A 206 -9.31 4.76 1.34
CA ILE A 206 -9.74 4.90 2.75
C ILE A 206 -11.21 4.45 2.89
N ASN A 207 -12.09 4.94 2.01
CA ASN A 207 -13.51 4.56 2.02
C ASN A 207 -13.70 3.05 1.77
N TYR A 208 -12.92 2.48 0.86
CA TYR A 208 -12.96 1.04 0.57
C TYR A 208 -12.44 0.20 1.75
N ALA A 209 -11.34 0.62 2.37
CA ALA A 209 -10.76 -0.03 3.54
C ALA A 209 -11.71 0.05 4.74
N GLU A 210 -12.31 1.20 5.02
CA GLU A 210 -13.29 1.38 6.10
C GLU A 210 -14.49 0.45 5.90
N LYS A 211 -15.08 0.43 4.70
CA LYS A 211 -16.21 -0.45 4.37
C LYS A 211 -15.87 -1.94 4.55
N ASN A 212 -14.72 -2.38 4.04
CA ASN A 212 -14.29 -3.78 4.23
C ASN A 212 -13.98 -4.09 5.70
N THR A 213 -13.38 -3.17 6.46
CA THR A 213 -13.14 -3.40 7.88
C THR A 213 -14.43 -3.48 8.67
N LEU A 214 -15.43 -2.68 8.33
CA LEU A 214 -16.76 -2.73 8.95
C LEU A 214 -17.45 -4.06 8.62
N ASP A 215 -17.47 -4.48 7.35
CA ASP A 215 -18.05 -5.76 6.94
C ASP A 215 -17.34 -6.95 7.61
N VAL A 216 -16.01 -6.95 7.68
CA VAL A 216 -15.24 -8.00 8.37
C VAL A 216 -15.50 -8.00 9.87
N THR A 217 -15.60 -6.84 10.50
CA THR A 217 -15.84 -6.72 11.95
C THR A 217 -17.26 -7.17 12.30
N VAL A 218 -18.27 -6.74 11.55
CA VAL A 218 -19.66 -7.17 11.72
C VAL A 218 -19.79 -8.68 11.51
N ASN A 219 -19.19 -9.24 10.45
CA ASN A 219 -19.22 -10.69 10.22
C ASN A 219 -18.51 -11.48 11.32
N LYS A 220 -17.36 -11.00 11.82
CA LYS A 220 -16.67 -11.63 12.96
C LYS A 220 -17.51 -11.61 14.23
N LEU A 221 -18.16 -10.48 14.53
CA LEU A 221 -19.06 -10.36 15.68
C LEU A 221 -20.27 -11.28 15.55
N PHE A 222 -20.88 -11.33 14.36
CA PHE A 222 -22.04 -12.17 14.08
C PHE A 222 -21.70 -13.66 14.21
N ASN A 223 -20.57 -14.09 13.65
CA ASN A 223 -20.11 -15.48 13.77
C ASN A 223 -19.77 -15.84 15.22
N GLY A 224 -19.08 -14.95 15.95
CA GLY A 224 -18.77 -15.18 17.37
C GLY A 224 -20.03 -15.26 18.24
N LEU A 225 -21.04 -14.43 17.97
CA LEU A 225 -22.35 -14.52 18.62
C LEU A 225 -23.07 -15.83 18.28
N SER A 226 -23.04 -16.25 17.01
CA SER A 226 -23.67 -17.49 16.57
C SER A 226 -23.05 -18.72 17.26
N GLU A 227 -21.71 -18.76 17.36
CA GLU A 227 -20.99 -19.82 18.07
C GLU A 227 -21.31 -19.83 19.57
N GLN A 228 -21.32 -18.65 20.22
CA GLN A 228 -21.73 -18.53 21.62
C GLN A 228 -23.19 -18.96 21.86
N ILE A 229 -24.10 -18.62 20.95
CA ILE A 229 -25.50 -19.04 21.01
C ILE A 229 -25.59 -20.57 20.88
N GLU A 230 -24.87 -21.19 19.94
CA GLU A 230 -24.89 -22.64 19.77
C GLU A 230 -24.38 -23.37 21.02
N VAL A 231 -23.25 -22.92 21.58
CA VAL A 231 -22.67 -23.50 22.81
C VAL A 231 -23.62 -23.33 23.99
N ASN A 232 -24.20 -22.14 24.17
CA ASN A 232 -25.14 -21.90 25.25
C ASN A 232 -26.43 -22.72 25.09
N TYR A 233 -26.95 -22.85 23.87
CA TYR A 233 -28.15 -23.64 23.59
C TYR A 233 -27.94 -25.13 23.88
N LYS A 234 -26.81 -25.70 23.44
CA LYS A 234 -26.41 -27.07 23.79
C LYS A 234 -26.26 -27.26 25.31
N ASN A 235 -25.57 -26.34 25.98
CA ASN A 235 -25.37 -26.41 27.44
C ASN A 235 -26.70 -26.34 28.22
N VAL A 236 -27.64 -25.48 27.80
CA VAL A 236 -28.96 -25.37 28.43
C VAL A 236 -29.78 -26.63 28.16
N LEU A 237 -29.79 -27.14 26.93
CA LEU A 237 -30.48 -28.39 26.59
C LEU A 237 -29.92 -29.57 27.38
N ASP A 238 -28.60 -29.75 27.43
CA ASP A 238 -27.97 -30.86 28.15
C ASP A 238 -28.24 -30.80 29.65
N LYS A 239 -28.13 -29.61 30.26
CA LYS A 239 -28.48 -29.42 31.67
C LYS A 239 -29.97 -29.67 31.94
N SER A 240 -30.86 -29.21 31.06
CA SER A 240 -32.29 -29.43 31.21
C SER A 240 -32.66 -30.90 31.05
N LEU A 241 -32.08 -31.60 30.07
CA LEU A 241 -32.30 -33.03 29.86
C LEU A 241 -31.76 -33.84 31.03
N SER A 242 -30.56 -33.52 31.53
CA SER A 242 -29.97 -34.17 32.70
C SER A 242 -30.84 -33.96 33.94
N GLY A 243 -31.31 -32.74 34.18
CA GLY A 243 -32.21 -32.44 35.30
C GLY A 243 -33.55 -33.18 35.21
N LEU A 244 -34.12 -33.33 34.01
CA LEU A 244 -35.33 -34.14 33.81
C LEU A 244 -35.09 -35.63 34.10
N ILE A 245 -33.96 -36.18 33.66
CA ILE A 245 -33.58 -37.56 33.95
C ILE A 245 -33.42 -37.77 35.47
N GLU A 246 -32.81 -36.82 36.17
CA GLU A 246 -32.64 -36.87 37.63
C GLU A 246 -33.99 -36.83 38.36
N VAL A 247 -34.90 -35.92 37.96
CA VAL A 247 -36.26 -35.87 38.52
C VAL A 247 -37.04 -37.16 38.24
N LEU A 248 -36.93 -37.73 37.04
CA LEU A 248 -37.57 -39.00 36.70
C LEU A 248 -37.06 -40.15 37.58
N LYS A 249 -35.75 -40.20 37.82
CA LYS A 249 -35.13 -41.20 38.70
C LYS A 249 -35.62 -41.03 40.15
N MET A 250 -35.65 -39.81 40.67
CA MET A 250 -36.20 -39.52 42.00
C MET A 250 -37.68 -39.89 42.10
N MET A 251 -38.44 -39.73 41.01
CA MET A 251 -39.85 -40.11 40.95
C MET A 251 -40.05 -41.63 40.98
N GLU A 252 -39.20 -42.38 40.28
CA GLU A 252 -39.19 -43.85 40.32
C GLU A 252 -38.86 -44.37 41.73
N GLU A 253 -37.83 -43.79 42.36
CA GLU A 253 -37.44 -44.11 43.75
C GLU A 253 -38.60 -43.80 44.73
N ASN A 254 -39.20 -42.62 44.64
CA ASN A 254 -40.36 -42.24 45.47
C ASN A 254 -41.58 -43.15 45.23
N GLN A 255 -41.81 -43.59 43.99
CA GLN A 255 -42.89 -44.53 43.68
C GLN A 255 -42.66 -45.88 44.36
N GLN A 256 -41.40 -46.34 44.43
CA GLN A 256 -41.04 -47.57 45.12
C GLN A 256 -41.22 -47.45 46.64
N ASP A 257 -40.82 -46.34 47.23
CA ASP A 257 -41.02 -46.06 48.67
C ASP A 257 -42.50 -45.94 49.03
N PHE A 258 -43.29 -45.34 48.16
CA PHE A 258 -44.74 -45.28 48.32
C PHE A 258 -45.38 -46.68 48.27
N ASN A 259 -44.97 -47.53 47.32
CA ASN A 259 -45.43 -48.92 47.26
C ASN A 259 -45.04 -49.72 48.50
N ASN A 260 -43.82 -49.53 49.02
CA ASN A 260 -43.38 -50.15 50.27
C ASN A 260 -44.25 -49.69 51.45
N SER A 261 -44.54 -48.39 51.53
CA SER A 261 -45.43 -47.81 52.56
C SER A 261 -46.85 -48.38 52.48
N LEU A 262 -47.39 -48.57 51.27
CA LEU A 262 -48.68 -49.23 51.07
C LEU A 262 -48.66 -50.69 51.53
N MET A 263 -47.57 -51.43 51.30
CA MET A 263 -47.42 -52.80 51.82
C MET A 263 -47.40 -52.84 53.35
N TYR A 264 -46.62 -51.96 53.99
CA TYR A 264 -46.60 -51.88 55.46
C TYR A 264 -47.95 -51.47 56.04
N PHE A 265 -48.62 -50.50 55.42
CA PHE A 265 -49.96 -50.09 55.81
C PHE A 265 -50.96 -51.24 55.70
N LYS A 266 -50.94 -51.96 54.58
CA LYS A 266 -51.77 -53.16 54.39
C LYS A 266 -51.50 -54.21 55.47
N LYS A 267 -50.23 -54.52 55.74
CA LYS A 267 -49.84 -55.46 56.80
C LYS A 267 -50.37 -55.05 58.18
N THR A 268 -50.33 -53.75 58.49
CA THR A 268 -50.89 -53.20 59.74
C THR A 268 -52.42 -53.32 59.77
N ILE A 269 -53.11 -53.09 58.65
CA ILE A 269 -54.57 -53.30 58.55
C ILE A 269 -54.90 -54.78 58.80
N ASP A 270 -54.15 -55.70 58.19
CA ASP A 270 -54.37 -57.14 58.37
C ASP A 270 -54.16 -57.54 59.84
N GLN A 271 -53.08 -57.09 60.49
CA GLN A 271 -52.85 -57.32 61.92
C GLN A 271 -53.92 -56.69 62.81
N PHE A 272 -54.41 -55.50 62.48
CA PHE A 272 -55.48 -54.84 63.23
C PHE A 272 -56.80 -55.61 63.12
N SER A 273 -57.12 -56.11 61.92
CA SER A 273 -58.28 -56.97 61.68
C SER A 273 -58.20 -58.26 62.51
N ASP A 274 -57.06 -58.93 62.50
CA ASP A 274 -56.82 -60.14 63.30
C ASP A 274 -56.97 -59.86 64.80
N ASN A 275 -56.31 -58.81 65.31
CA ASN A 275 -56.43 -58.41 66.72
C ASN A 275 -57.88 -58.06 67.11
N THR A 276 -58.65 -57.44 66.21
CA THR A 276 -60.06 -57.11 66.46
C THR A 276 -60.92 -58.38 66.53
N ARG A 277 -60.62 -59.37 65.69
CA ARG A 277 -61.26 -60.69 65.75
C ARG A 277 -60.93 -61.39 67.07
N ASP A 278 -59.66 -61.40 67.47
CA ASP A 278 -59.21 -61.99 68.73
C ASP A 278 -59.85 -61.30 69.94
N PHE A 279 -59.99 -59.96 69.90
CA PHE A 279 -60.71 -59.21 70.94
C PHE A 279 -62.19 -59.57 71.00
N THR A 280 -62.82 -59.82 69.84
CA THR A 280 -64.21 -60.27 69.76
C THR A 280 -64.38 -61.66 70.38
N GLU A 281 -63.44 -62.57 70.11
CA GLU A 281 -63.42 -63.91 70.70
C GLU A 281 -63.15 -63.88 72.21
N PHE A 282 -62.19 -63.05 72.65
CA PHE A 282 -61.93 -62.80 74.06
C PHE A 282 -63.18 -62.26 74.78
N ASN A 283 -63.89 -61.30 74.20
CA ASN A 283 -65.13 -60.77 74.75
C ASN A 283 -66.21 -61.85 74.85
N TYR A 284 -66.34 -62.70 73.83
CA TYR A 284 -67.25 -63.86 73.87
C TYR A 284 -66.91 -64.82 75.02
N HIS A 285 -65.63 -65.13 75.22
CA HIS A 285 -65.17 -65.95 76.34
C HIS A 285 -65.41 -65.28 77.70
N LEU A 286 -65.17 -63.97 77.82
CA LEU A 286 -65.48 -63.22 79.04
C LEU A 286 -66.97 -63.30 79.37
N ARG A 287 -67.85 -63.07 78.40
CA ARG A 287 -69.30 -63.16 78.60
C ARG A 287 -69.70 -64.55 79.10
N ASN A 288 -69.23 -65.60 78.43
CA ASN A 288 -69.50 -66.98 78.86
C ASN A 288 -68.97 -67.27 80.28
N ASN A 289 -67.80 -66.76 80.65
CA ASN A 289 -67.27 -66.91 81.99
C ASN A 289 -68.10 -66.12 83.03
N VAL A 290 -68.51 -64.89 82.72
CA VAL A 290 -69.39 -64.10 83.59
C VAL A 290 -70.73 -64.80 83.79
N ASP A 291 -71.31 -65.36 82.73
CA ASP A 291 -72.57 -66.11 82.80
C ASP A 291 -72.42 -67.36 83.68
N ARG A 292 -71.34 -68.14 83.52
CA ARG A 292 -71.03 -69.28 84.41
C ARG A 292 -70.81 -68.85 85.86
N MET A 293 -70.11 -67.74 86.07
CA MET A 293 -69.85 -67.20 87.41
C MET A 293 -71.14 -66.71 88.08
N ASN A 294 -72.05 -66.11 87.30
CA ASN A 294 -73.36 -65.68 87.76
C ASN A 294 -74.24 -66.88 88.16
N VAL A 295 -74.25 -67.94 87.35
CA VAL A 295 -74.94 -69.21 87.69
C VAL A 295 -74.36 -69.83 88.96
N ALA A 296 -73.02 -69.92 89.07
CA ALA A 296 -72.37 -70.45 90.26
C ALA A 296 -72.66 -69.63 91.53
N LEU A 297 -72.72 -68.29 91.42
CA LEU A 297 -73.10 -67.39 92.51
C LEU A 297 -74.58 -67.54 92.88
N SER A 298 -75.47 -67.73 91.90
CA SER A 298 -76.89 -68.01 92.12
C SER A 298 -77.10 -69.33 92.85
N ASP A 299 -76.45 -70.41 92.40
CA ASP A 299 -76.48 -71.73 93.06
C ASP A 299 -75.93 -71.64 94.49
N PHE A 300 -74.88 -70.83 94.70
CA PHE A 300 -74.32 -70.58 96.03
C PHE A 300 -75.29 -69.81 96.93
N ALA A 301 -75.94 -68.76 96.42
CA ALA A 301 -76.95 -67.99 97.14
C ALA A 301 -78.19 -68.84 97.49
N GLU A 302 -78.63 -69.71 96.59
CA GLU A 302 -79.76 -70.63 96.81
C GLU A 302 -79.44 -71.67 97.89
N LYS A 303 -78.20 -72.19 97.91
CA LYS A 303 -77.71 -73.07 98.99
C LYS A 303 -77.63 -72.38 100.36
N ILE A 304 -77.35 -71.08 100.40
CA ILE A 304 -77.36 -70.29 101.64
C ILE A 304 -78.79 -70.02 102.11
N LYS A 305 -79.75 -69.82 101.21
CA LYS A 305 -81.15 -69.54 101.55
C LYS A 305 -81.93 -70.77 102.07
N ASN A 306 -81.45 -71.98 101.73
CA ASN A 306 -82.05 -73.26 102.10
C ASN A 306 -81.39 -73.92 103.34
N ASN A 307 -80.58 -73.18 104.11
CA ASN A 307 -80.02 -73.55 105.42
C ASN A 307 -80.31 -72.44 106.44
#